data_AF-A0A167H4G5-F1
#
_entry.id   AF-A0A167H4G5-F1
#
_cell.length_a   1.000
_cell.length_b   1.000
_cell.length_c   1.000
_cell.angle_alpha   90.00
_cell.angle_beta   90.00
_cell.angle_gamma   90.00
#
_symmetry.space_group_name_H-M   'P 1'
#
loop_
_entity.id
_entity.type
_entity.pdbx_description
1 polymer ?
#
loop_
_entity_poly.entity_id
_entity_poly.type
_entity_poly.pdbx_seq_one_letter_code
_entity_poly.pdbx_strand_id
1 'polypeptide(L)'
;MTPPPTALPEPLQPLAIDVVSVQSQVVYGRVGNSVAVPALQAHGLTVAAVPTVVFSNTPHYPTLHGGALPIDWFDGYLQDLIARDALRSLRAVLVGYLGSPAQAAALAHWIDRVQAMHPGLRVIVDPVIGDHDHGIYVDPGLIAACRTHLLPRAQGLAPNGFELEQLTGRPVADEADVIAAARTLLGGRTRWVVVTSAAPAAWAPGQMQVAVVTHEEARILRHPRIDAMPKGTGDLFSAVLAARLLEGAAVFDAAAHACDQVVAALERTHRARCAELLLPPVAGGGAGAEPMPCYRLVVHRHGKRLGQFESDVPDAAAAVRDIAARLHAADGYQLELWVADGERRLLESSPDGVRLLGREPLFRPTAL
;
A
#
# COMPACT_ATOMS: atom_id res chain seq x y z
N MET A 1 -53.72 -29.11 -13.56
CA MET A 1 -52.97 -28.25 -12.62
C MET A 1 -51.60 -27.98 -13.23
N THR A 2 -51.42 -26.80 -13.79
CA THR A 2 -50.12 -26.31 -14.28
C THR A 2 -49.26 -25.97 -13.06
N PRO A 3 -47.98 -26.37 -13.00
CA PRO A 3 -47.10 -25.92 -11.91
C PRO A 3 -46.91 -24.40 -12.01
N PRO A 4 -46.66 -23.70 -10.89
CA PRO A 4 -46.46 -22.26 -10.94
C PRO A 4 -45.16 -21.93 -11.68
N PRO A 5 -45.04 -20.74 -12.29
CA PRO A 5 -43.80 -20.31 -12.90
C PRO A 5 -42.70 -20.29 -11.84
N THR A 6 -41.61 -21.00 -12.11
CA THR A 6 -40.37 -20.93 -11.35
C THR A 6 -39.96 -19.46 -11.27
N ALA A 7 -39.96 -18.88 -10.07
CA ALA A 7 -39.44 -17.53 -9.87
C ALA A 7 -38.03 -17.47 -10.46
N LEU A 8 -37.80 -16.51 -11.37
CA LEU A 8 -36.45 -16.25 -11.86
C LEU A 8 -35.55 -16.01 -10.63
N PRO A 9 -34.35 -16.63 -10.56
CA PRO A 9 -33.46 -16.42 -9.43
C PRO A 9 -33.20 -14.93 -9.25
N GLU A 10 -33.16 -14.46 -8.00
CA GLU A 10 -32.87 -13.06 -7.70
C GLU A 10 -31.57 -12.63 -8.41
N PRO A 11 -31.55 -11.44 -9.04
CA PRO A 11 -30.36 -10.99 -9.75
C PRO A 11 -29.19 -10.88 -8.79
N LEU A 12 -28.06 -11.50 -9.16
CA LEU A 12 -26.83 -11.45 -8.38
C LEU A 12 -26.37 -9.99 -8.24
N GLN A 13 -25.97 -9.62 -7.03
CA GLN A 13 -25.39 -8.31 -6.77
C GLN A 13 -23.98 -8.22 -7.37
N PRO A 14 -23.62 -7.11 -8.04
CA PRO A 14 -22.26 -6.88 -8.51
C PRO A 14 -21.24 -6.88 -7.36
N LEU A 15 -20.00 -7.24 -7.67
CA LEU A 15 -18.87 -7.05 -6.75
C LEU A 15 -18.68 -5.55 -6.49
N ALA A 16 -18.69 -5.14 -5.21
CA ALA A 16 -18.46 -3.77 -4.82
C ALA A 16 -16.97 -3.43 -4.88
N ILE A 17 -16.59 -2.48 -5.75
CA ILE A 17 -15.20 -2.02 -5.90
C ILE A 17 -14.99 -0.71 -5.12
N ASP A 18 -13.95 -0.65 -4.28
CA ASP A 18 -13.54 0.55 -3.56
C ASP A 18 -12.61 1.43 -4.40
N VAL A 19 -11.68 0.80 -5.13
CA VAL A 19 -10.61 1.47 -5.87
C VAL A 19 -10.47 0.86 -7.27
N VAL A 20 -10.40 1.72 -8.29
CA VAL A 20 -9.93 1.33 -9.62
C VAL A 20 -8.46 1.78 -9.75
N SER A 21 -7.55 0.83 -9.90
CA SER A 21 -6.11 1.09 -10.05
C SER A 21 -5.68 0.92 -11.50
N VAL A 22 -5.35 2.02 -12.16
CA VAL A 22 -5.01 2.11 -13.59
C VAL A 22 -3.51 2.36 -13.75
N GLN A 23 -2.75 1.27 -13.92
CA GLN A 23 -1.28 1.27 -13.87
C GLN A 23 -0.70 0.13 -14.74
N SER A 24 0.63 0.04 -14.82
CA SER A 24 1.31 -1.09 -15.45
C SER A 24 1.06 -2.40 -14.68
N GLN A 25 1.28 -3.54 -15.35
CA GLN A 25 1.26 -4.85 -14.71
C GLN A 25 2.44 -5.70 -15.20
N VAL A 26 3.10 -6.40 -14.28
CA VAL A 26 4.19 -7.32 -14.59
C VAL A 26 3.90 -8.74 -14.11
N VAL A 27 4.37 -9.74 -14.86
CA VAL A 27 4.30 -11.16 -14.46
C VAL A 27 5.30 -11.45 -13.34
N TYR A 28 6.56 -11.00 -13.51
CA TYR A 28 7.62 -11.10 -12.52
C TYR A 28 8.04 -9.70 -12.07
N GLY A 29 8.00 -9.47 -10.75
CA GLY A 29 8.39 -8.23 -10.12
C GLY A 29 7.26 -7.46 -9.45
N ARG A 30 7.60 -6.33 -8.84
CA ARG A 30 6.73 -5.59 -7.92
C ARG A 30 6.63 -4.11 -8.28
N VAL A 31 6.06 -3.83 -9.46
CA VAL A 31 5.74 -2.48 -9.95
C VAL A 31 4.28 -2.38 -10.40
N GLY A 32 3.77 -1.16 -10.52
CA GLY A 32 2.40 -0.85 -10.90
C GLY A 32 1.37 -1.64 -10.08
N ASN A 33 0.39 -2.23 -10.75
CA ASN A 33 -0.64 -3.04 -10.11
C ASN A 33 -0.08 -4.28 -9.39
N SER A 34 1.09 -4.80 -9.76
CA SER A 34 1.71 -5.96 -9.08
C SER A 34 2.21 -5.63 -7.65
N VAL A 35 2.31 -4.35 -7.30
CA VAL A 35 2.57 -3.87 -5.93
C VAL A 35 1.41 -3.07 -5.35
N ALA A 36 0.71 -2.26 -6.16
CA ALA A 36 -0.38 -1.41 -5.69
C ALA A 36 -1.61 -2.21 -5.23
N VAL A 37 -2.02 -3.24 -5.98
CA VAL A 37 -3.19 -4.07 -5.63
C VAL A 37 -3.01 -4.77 -4.28
N PRO A 38 -1.93 -5.54 -4.02
CA PRO A 38 -1.75 -6.16 -2.72
C PRO A 38 -1.56 -5.15 -1.58
N ALA A 39 -0.97 -3.98 -1.83
CA ALA A 39 -0.88 -2.91 -0.84
C ALA A 39 -2.27 -2.38 -0.46
N LEU A 40 -3.12 -2.05 -1.44
CA LEU A 40 -4.50 -1.62 -1.20
C LEU A 40 -5.34 -2.71 -0.50
N GLN A 41 -5.18 -3.98 -0.91
CA GLN A 41 -5.88 -5.12 -0.29
C GLN A 41 -5.43 -5.36 1.16
N ALA A 42 -4.17 -5.08 1.50
CA ALA A 42 -3.69 -5.13 2.87
C ALA A 42 -4.41 -4.13 3.80
N HIS A 43 -4.99 -3.07 3.22
CA HIS A 43 -5.84 -2.09 3.89
C HIS A 43 -7.35 -2.43 3.79
N GLY A 44 -7.69 -3.67 3.40
CA GLY A 44 -9.07 -4.15 3.34
C GLY A 44 -9.89 -3.57 2.17
N LEU A 45 -9.23 -3.00 1.15
CA LEU A 45 -9.90 -2.41 -0.01
C LEU A 45 -10.12 -3.43 -1.11
N THR A 46 -11.30 -3.42 -1.71
CA THR A 46 -11.59 -4.18 -2.93
C THR A 46 -11.12 -3.39 -4.15
N VAL A 47 -10.24 -3.98 -4.95
CA VAL A 47 -9.56 -3.27 -6.05
C VAL A 47 -9.87 -3.91 -7.39
N ALA A 48 -10.27 -3.09 -8.35
CA ALA A 48 -10.26 -3.46 -9.77
C ALA A 48 -8.95 -2.94 -10.40
N ALA A 49 -8.09 -3.86 -10.85
CA ALA A 49 -6.87 -3.53 -11.55
C ALA A 49 -7.14 -3.40 -13.06
N VAL A 50 -6.85 -2.23 -13.63
CA VAL A 50 -6.92 -1.98 -15.07
C VAL A 50 -5.50 -1.81 -15.59
N PRO A 51 -4.89 -2.85 -16.20
CA PRO A 51 -3.54 -2.76 -16.74
C PRO A 51 -3.48 -1.78 -17.91
N THR A 52 -2.41 -1.00 -17.97
CA THR A 52 -2.11 -0.09 -19.10
C THR A 52 -1.11 -0.72 -20.06
N VAL A 53 -0.17 -1.47 -19.49
CA VAL A 53 0.78 -2.35 -20.16
C VAL A 53 0.81 -3.67 -19.41
N VAL A 54 1.11 -4.75 -20.12
CA VAL A 54 1.41 -6.05 -19.52
C VAL A 54 2.78 -6.48 -20.02
N PHE A 55 3.76 -6.52 -19.10
CA PHE A 55 5.12 -6.96 -19.39
C PHE A 55 5.49 -8.22 -18.62
N SER A 56 6.48 -8.97 -19.11
CA SER A 56 7.06 -10.10 -18.38
C SER A 56 7.71 -9.65 -17.07
N ASN A 57 8.39 -8.50 -17.09
CA ASN A 57 9.14 -7.89 -16.00
C ASN A 57 9.40 -6.43 -16.36
N THR A 58 10.18 -5.71 -15.55
CA THR A 58 10.56 -4.33 -15.85
C THR A 58 11.73 -4.25 -16.87
N PRO A 59 11.91 -3.13 -17.59
CA PRO A 59 12.91 -2.99 -18.66
C PRO A 59 14.38 -3.01 -18.22
N HIS A 60 14.66 -3.08 -16.91
CA HIS A 60 16.03 -3.12 -16.40
C HIS A 60 16.66 -4.52 -16.48
N TYR A 61 15.86 -5.56 -16.72
CA TYR A 61 16.34 -6.91 -17.00
C TYR A 61 16.84 -7.04 -18.45
N PRO A 62 17.75 -8.00 -18.74
CA PRO A 62 18.28 -8.19 -20.10
C PRO A 62 17.23 -8.59 -21.16
N THR A 63 16.09 -9.14 -20.72
CA THR A 63 14.98 -9.53 -21.60
C THR A 63 13.68 -8.91 -21.13
N LEU A 64 12.83 -8.56 -22.09
CA LEU A 64 11.53 -7.95 -21.85
C LEU A 64 10.56 -8.42 -22.94
N HIS A 65 9.40 -8.91 -22.54
CA HIS A 65 8.31 -9.27 -23.44
C HIS A 65 7.01 -8.62 -23.00
N GLY A 66 6.08 -8.44 -23.92
CA GLY A 66 4.81 -7.77 -23.68
C GLY A 66 4.78 -6.35 -24.27
N GLY A 67 3.80 -5.56 -23.87
CA GLY A 67 3.57 -4.25 -24.48
C GLY A 67 2.41 -3.50 -23.87
N ALA A 68 2.16 -2.31 -24.43
CA ALA A 68 0.95 -1.57 -24.13
C ALA A 68 -0.29 -2.31 -24.59
N LEU A 69 -1.34 -2.24 -23.79
CA LEU A 69 -2.62 -2.80 -24.21
C LEU A 69 -3.19 -2.03 -25.40
N PRO A 70 -3.77 -2.74 -26.38
CA PRO A 70 -4.58 -2.12 -27.42
C PRO A 70 -5.63 -1.18 -26.83
N ILE A 71 -5.82 -0.02 -27.46
CA ILE A 71 -6.66 1.06 -26.91
C ILE A 71 -8.13 0.64 -26.77
N ASP A 72 -8.62 -0.20 -27.68
CA ASP A 72 -9.96 -0.78 -27.65
C ASP A 72 -10.15 -1.73 -26.45
N TRP A 73 -9.12 -2.49 -26.08
CA TRP A 73 -9.16 -3.34 -24.88
C TRP A 73 -9.15 -2.48 -23.62
N PHE A 74 -8.25 -1.49 -23.56
CA PHE A 74 -8.16 -0.59 -22.40
C PHE A 74 -9.46 0.18 -22.16
N ASP A 75 -10.03 0.80 -23.19
CA ASP A 75 -11.34 1.48 -23.07
C ASP A 75 -12.44 0.47 -22.72
N GLY A 76 -12.48 -0.69 -23.38
CA GLY A 76 -13.44 -1.75 -23.09
C GLY A 76 -13.45 -2.18 -21.61
N TYR A 77 -12.28 -2.35 -20.98
CA TYR A 77 -12.18 -2.69 -19.56
C TYR A 77 -12.80 -1.61 -18.66
N LEU A 78 -12.55 -0.34 -18.96
CA LEU A 78 -13.12 0.78 -18.23
C LEU A 78 -14.65 0.85 -18.41
N GLN A 79 -15.15 0.69 -19.65
CA GLN A 79 -16.58 0.70 -19.93
C GLN A 79 -17.32 -0.47 -19.28
N ASP A 80 -16.72 -1.66 -19.27
CA ASP A 80 -17.31 -2.85 -18.67
C ASP A 80 -17.51 -2.72 -17.16
N LEU A 81 -16.65 -1.98 -16.45
CA LEU A 81 -16.87 -1.69 -15.03
C LEU A 81 -18.17 -0.89 -14.78
N ILE A 82 -18.51 0.04 -15.68
CA ILE A 82 -19.78 0.78 -15.64
C ILE A 82 -20.92 -0.16 -16.03
N ALA A 83 -20.77 -0.93 -17.12
CA ALA A 83 -21.82 -1.81 -17.62
C ALA A 83 -22.18 -2.94 -16.64
N ARG A 84 -21.23 -3.38 -15.82
CA ARG A 84 -21.44 -4.35 -14.74
C ARG A 84 -21.95 -3.74 -13.44
N ASP A 85 -22.16 -2.42 -13.41
CA ASP A 85 -22.67 -1.70 -12.24
C ASP A 85 -21.77 -1.92 -10.98
N ALA A 86 -20.47 -2.14 -11.23
CA ALA A 86 -19.48 -2.49 -10.20
C ALA A 86 -18.95 -1.27 -9.44
N LEU A 87 -19.26 -0.06 -9.94
CA LEU A 87 -18.70 1.19 -9.42
C LEU A 87 -19.56 1.87 -8.34
N ARG A 88 -20.67 1.25 -7.91
CA ARG A 88 -21.58 1.83 -6.90
C ARG A 88 -20.86 2.30 -5.63
N SER A 89 -19.88 1.53 -5.18
CA SER A 89 -19.09 1.78 -3.97
C SER A 89 -17.73 2.44 -4.25
N LEU A 90 -17.48 2.89 -5.49
CA LEU A 90 -16.18 3.42 -5.88
C LEU A 90 -15.86 4.69 -5.10
N ARG A 91 -14.69 4.70 -4.45
CA ARG A 91 -14.20 5.82 -3.65
C ARG A 91 -12.99 6.51 -4.27
N ALA A 92 -12.15 5.78 -5.00
CA ALA A 92 -10.97 6.34 -5.65
C ALA A 92 -10.62 5.71 -6.99
N VAL A 93 -9.98 6.52 -7.84
CA VAL A 93 -9.21 6.07 -8.99
C VAL A 93 -7.74 6.42 -8.72
N LEU A 94 -6.89 5.40 -8.74
CA LEU A 94 -5.44 5.55 -8.65
C LEU A 94 -4.86 5.40 -10.05
N VAL A 95 -4.15 6.41 -10.53
CA VAL A 95 -3.54 6.44 -11.86
C VAL A 95 -2.02 6.44 -11.70
N GLY A 96 -1.34 5.56 -12.44
CA GLY A 96 0.13 5.47 -12.48
C GLY A 96 0.62 5.40 -13.92
N TYR A 97 1.60 4.54 -14.19
CA TYR A 97 2.18 4.37 -15.53
C TYR A 97 1.12 4.12 -16.61
N LEU A 98 1.16 4.92 -17.67
CA LEU A 98 0.31 4.78 -18.87
C LEU A 98 1.16 4.39 -20.07
N GLY A 99 0.66 3.47 -20.89
CA GLY A 99 1.37 2.96 -22.06
C GLY A 99 1.32 3.87 -23.29
N SER A 100 0.37 4.82 -23.36
CA SER A 100 0.29 5.77 -24.48
C SER A 100 -0.53 7.03 -24.15
N PRO A 101 -0.35 8.13 -24.91
CA PRO A 101 -1.22 9.31 -24.83
C PRO A 101 -2.70 9.02 -25.05
N ALA A 102 -3.02 8.03 -25.90
CA ALA A 102 -4.40 7.63 -26.17
C ALA A 102 -5.09 7.04 -24.93
N GLN A 103 -4.35 6.27 -24.11
CA GLN A 103 -4.86 5.75 -22.84
C GLN A 103 -5.16 6.88 -21.85
N ALA A 104 -4.32 7.93 -21.79
CA ALA A 104 -4.57 9.10 -20.95
C ALA A 104 -5.87 9.82 -21.34
N ALA A 105 -6.13 10.00 -22.64
CA ALA A 105 -7.35 10.62 -23.14
C ALA A 105 -8.59 9.75 -22.86
N ALA A 106 -8.54 8.45 -23.12
CA ALA A 106 -9.65 7.52 -22.85
C ALA A 106 -9.97 7.45 -21.35
N LEU A 107 -8.94 7.35 -20.51
CA LEU A 107 -9.09 7.37 -19.05
C LEU A 107 -9.73 8.67 -18.56
N ALA A 108 -9.31 9.82 -19.10
CA ALA A 108 -9.88 11.11 -18.73
C ALA A 108 -11.39 11.21 -19.05
N HIS A 109 -11.81 10.77 -20.25
CA HIS A 109 -13.23 10.72 -20.60
C HIS A 109 -14.03 9.78 -19.70
N TRP A 110 -13.45 8.63 -19.33
CA TRP A 110 -14.08 7.71 -18.39
C TRP A 110 -14.19 8.32 -16.99
N ILE A 111 -13.12 8.95 -16.48
CA ILE A 111 -13.12 9.64 -15.18
C ILE A 111 -14.21 10.71 -15.12
N ASP A 112 -14.42 11.49 -16.19
CA ASP A 112 -15.48 12.51 -16.21
C ASP A 112 -16.87 11.90 -15.99
N ARG A 113 -17.15 10.79 -16.67
CA ARG A 113 -18.42 10.07 -16.54
C ARG A 113 -18.59 9.51 -15.13
N VAL A 114 -17.53 8.92 -14.57
CA VAL A 114 -17.57 8.36 -13.21
C VAL A 114 -17.69 9.46 -12.16
N GLN A 115 -17.01 10.60 -12.31
CA GLN A 115 -17.15 11.75 -11.42
C GLN A 115 -18.56 12.36 -11.46
N ALA A 116 -19.23 12.34 -12.62
CA ALA A 116 -20.62 12.78 -12.72
C ALA A 116 -21.57 11.85 -11.93
N MET A 117 -21.27 10.56 -11.85
CA MET A 117 -22.00 9.58 -11.03
C MET A 117 -21.61 9.63 -9.54
N HIS A 118 -20.35 9.97 -9.26
CA HIS A 118 -19.76 9.97 -7.92
C HIS A 118 -19.01 11.29 -7.65
N PRO A 119 -19.71 12.37 -7.24
CA PRO A 119 -19.08 13.68 -7.00
C PRO A 119 -17.95 13.66 -5.96
N GLY A 120 -18.00 12.71 -5.02
CA GLY A 120 -16.99 12.49 -3.98
C GLY A 120 -15.78 11.64 -4.43
N LEU A 121 -15.73 11.20 -5.69
CA LEU A 121 -14.64 10.37 -6.21
C LEU A 121 -13.29 11.08 -6.07
N ARG A 122 -12.34 10.41 -5.42
CA ARG A 122 -10.96 10.87 -5.32
C ARG A 122 -10.16 10.36 -6.52
N VAL A 123 -9.51 11.26 -7.25
CA VAL A 123 -8.61 10.88 -8.34
C VAL A 123 -7.20 11.22 -7.91
N ILE A 124 -6.37 10.20 -7.75
CA ILE A 124 -4.98 10.32 -7.32
C ILE A 124 -4.11 9.94 -8.51
N VAL A 125 -3.25 10.86 -8.94
CA VAL A 125 -2.39 10.65 -10.12
C VAL A 125 -0.94 10.66 -9.68
N ASP A 126 -0.28 9.52 -9.88
CA ASP A 126 1.16 9.36 -9.90
C ASP A 126 1.62 9.53 -11.37
N PRO A 127 2.18 10.69 -11.74
CA PRO A 127 2.47 11.04 -13.13
C PRO A 127 3.78 10.40 -13.59
N VAL A 128 3.82 9.07 -13.63
CA VAL A 128 5.01 8.29 -13.97
C VAL A 128 5.54 8.68 -15.34
N ILE A 129 6.64 9.43 -15.37
CA ILE A 129 7.28 9.96 -16.60
C ILE A 129 8.75 9.56 -16.66
N GLY A 130 9.45 9.68 -15.54
CA GLY A 130 10.91 9.67 -15.52
C GLY A 130 11.49 9.88 -14.13
N ASP A 131 12.81 9.74 -14.02
CA ASP A 131 13.57 10.09 -12.83
C ASP A 131 14.90 10.78 -13.21
N HIS A 132 15.58 11.37 -12.22
CA HIS A 132 16.86 12.07 -12.47
C HIS A 132 17.98 11.14 -12.93
N ASP A 133 17.89 9.83 -12.66
CA ASP A 133 18.94 8.87 -12.98
C ASP A 133 18.82 8.36 -14.43
N HIS A 134 17.60 8.21 -14.95
CA HIS A 134 17.30 7.59 -16.24
C HIS A 134 16.64 8.54 -17.25
N GLY A 135 16.25 9.74 -16.82
CA GLY A 135 15.51 10.70 -17.66
C GLY A 135 14.09 10.23 -17.97
N ILE A 136 13.55 10.70 -19.09
CA ILE A 136 12.20 10.35 -19.57
C ILE A 136 12.25 8.94 -20.16
N TYR A 137 11.43 8.02 -19.62
CA TYR A 137 11.29 6.64 -20.12
C TYR A 137 9.88 6.30 -20.62
N VAL A 138 9.07 7.32 -20.87
CA VAL A 138 7.72 7.21 -21.45
C VAL A 138 7.65 7.80 -22.85
N ASP A 139 6.52 7.58 -23.53
CA ASP A 139 6.23 8.23 -24.80
C ASP A 139 6.33 9.77 -24.67
N PRO A 140 7.02 10.48 -25.59
CA PRO A 140 7.19 11.93 -25.52
C PRO A 140 5.87 12.73 -25.44
N GLY A 141 4.80 12.21 -26.04
CA GLY A 141 3.47 12.81 -25.99
C GLY A 141 2.78 12.66 -24.63
N LEU A 142 3.27 11.78 -23.75
CA LEU A 142 2.59 11.45 -22.50
C LEU A 142 2.60 12.62 -21.52
N ILE A 143 3.67 13.41 -21.46
CA ILE A 143 3.74 14.60 -20.59
C ILE A 143 2.63 15.60 -20.96
N ALA A 144 2.48 15.89 -22.25
CA ALA A 144 1.44 16.79 -22.75
C ALA A 144 0.03 16.21 -22.51
N ALA A 145 -0.13 14.90 -22.71
CA ALA A 145 -1.39 14.21 -22.46
C ALA A 145 -1.77 14.23 -20.97
N CYS A 146 -0.84 13.96 -20.05
CA CYS A 146 -1.05 14.04 -18.60
C CYS A 146 -1.48 15.44 -18.18
N ARG A 147 -0.79 16.48 -18.66
CA ARG A 147 -1.13 17.89 -18.40
C ARG A 147 -2.53 18.25 -18.88
N THR A 148 -2.90 17.81 -20.08
CA THR A 148 -4.16 18.19 -20.73
C THR A 148 -5.34 17.39 -20.18
N HIS A 149 -5.15 16.09 -19.96
CA HIS A 149 -6.23 15.15 -19.71
C HIS A 149 -6.33 14.71 -18.25
N LEU A 150 -5.22 14.53 -17.52
CA LEU A 150 -5.26 13.94 -16.18
C LEU A 150 -5.18 14.97 -15.06
N LEU A 151 -4.26 15.94 -15.15
CA LEU A 151 -4.08 16.96 -14.11
C LEU A 151 -5.39 17.71 -13.77
N PRO A 152 -6.24 18.12 -14.73
CA PRO A 152 -7.48 18.84 -14.40
C PRO A 152 -8.49 18.02 -13.59
N ARG A 153 -8.36 16.69 -13.60
CA ARG A 153 -9.26 15.75 -12.92
C ARG A 153 -8.72 15.28 -11.57
N ALA A 154 -7.42 15.44 -11.35
CA ALA A 154 -6.72 15.01 -10.15
C ALA A 154 -7.20 15.81 -8.92
N GLN A 155 -7.51 15.09 -7.84
CA GLN A 155 -7.64 15.67 -6.50
C GLN A 155 -6.28 15.71 -5.79
N GLY A 156 -5.41 14.76 -6.10
CA GLY A 156 -4.07 14.67 -5.53
C GLY A 156 -3.04 14.19 -6.54
N LEU A 157 -1.82 14.68 -6.38
CA LEU A 157 -0.69 14.38 -7.25
C LEU A 157 0.47 13.84 -6.42
N ALA A 158 1.14 12.80 -6.91
CA ALA A 158 2.29 12.18 -6.23
C ALA A 158 3.57 12.13 -7.11
N PRO A 159 4.00 13.24 -7.75
CA PRO A 159 5.19 13.22 -8.60
C PRO A 159 6.46 13.02 -7.78
N ASN A 160 7.54 12.54 -8.41
CA ASN A 160 8.88 12.76 -7.90
C ASN A 160 9.41 14.16 -8.28
N GLY A 161 10.59 14.56 -7.77
CA GLY A 161 11.20 15.86 -8.09
C GLY A 161 11.38 16.11 -9.60
N PHE A 162 11.87 15.12 -10.35
CA PHE A 162 12.06 15.19 -11.80
C PHE A 162 10.72 15.39 -12.53
N GLU A 163 9.70 14.62 -12.15
CA GLU A 163 8.36 14.70 -12.73
C GLU A 163 7.70 16.05 -12.44
N LEU A 164 7.91 16.60 -11.24
CA LEU A 164 7.43 17.94 -10.90
C LEU A 164 8.04 19.01 -11.81
N GLU A 165 9.34 18.96 -12.07
CA GLU A 165 10.01 19.85 -13.02
C GLU A 165 9.43 19.68 -14.43
N GLN A 166 9.28 18.45 -14.91
CA GLN A 166 8.71 18.17 -16.23
C GLN A 166 7.26 18.66 -16.35
N LEU A 167 6.46 18.56 -15.30
CA LEU A 167 5.05 18.97 -15.29
C LEU A 167 4.87 20.48 -15.15
N THR A 168 5.73 21.17 -14.42
CA THR A 168 5.59 22.61 -14.13
C THR A 168 6.47 23.50 -15.00
N GLY A 169 7.54 22.96 -15.59
CA GLY A 169 8.58 23.74 -16.27
C GLY A 169 9.35 24.67 -15.33
N ARG A 170 9.37 24.37 -14.02
CA ARG A 170 10.00 25.18 -12.98
C ARG A 170 11.17 24.43 -12.35
N PRO A 171 12.20 25.14 -11.87
CA PRO A 171 13.28 24.52 -11.14
C PRO A 171 12.78 23.89 -9.84
N VAL A 172 13.48 22.84 -9.40
CA VAL A 172 13.20 22.05 -8.19
C VAL A 172 14.47 21.79 -7.39
N ALA A 173 15.40 22.75 -7.38
CA ALA A 173 16.77 22.55 -6.89
C ALA A 173 16.85 22.40 -5.36
N ASP A 174 15.96 23.07 -4.62
CA ASP A 174 15.89 23.04 -3.16
C ASP A 174 14.45 22.89 -2.64
N GLU A 175 14.30 22.83 -1.31
CA GLU A 175 13.00 22.67 -0.64
C GLU A 175 12.01 23.79 -1.02
N ALA A 176 12.48 25.04 -1.17
CA ALA A 176 11.64 26.19 -1.48
C ALA A 176 11.15 26.15 -2.94
N ASP A 177 12.04 25.81 -3.87
CA ASP A 177 11.74 25.60 -5.28
C ASP A 177 10.70 24.49 -5.47
N VAL A 178 10.90 23.34 -4.82
CA VAL A 178 9.94 22.22 -4.85
C VAL A 178 8.56 22.65 -4.38
N ILE A 179 8.48 23.35 -3.24
CA ILE A 179 7.20 23.84 -2.70
C ILE A 179 6.56 24.85 -3.66
N ALA A 180 7.34 25.77 -4.23
CA ALA A 180 6.85 26.79 -5.15
C ALA A 180 6.33 26.16 -6.46
N ALA A 181 7.05 25.18 -7.01
CA ALA A 181 6.62 24.42 -8.18
C ALA A 181 5.33 23.63 -7.89
N ALA A 182 5.28 22.87 -6.79
CA ALA A 182 4.11 22.09 -6.39
C ALA A 182 2.86 22.97 -6.19
N ARG A 183 3.00 24.17 -5.60
CA ARG A 183 1.90 25.12 -5.43
C ARG A 183 1.25 25.55 -6.75
N THR A 184 1.98 25.52 -7.86
CA THR A 184 1.40 25.87 -9.18
C THR A 184 0.44 24.83 -9.73
N LEU A 185 0.51 23.59 -9.23
CA LEU A 185 -0.40 22.51 -9.59
C LEU A 185 -1.67 22.49 -8.71
N LEU A 186 -1.68 23.26 -7.61
CA LEU A 186 -2.83 23.40 -6.74
C LEU A 186 -3.89 24.33 -7.37
N GLY A 187 -5.16 24.01 -7.14
CA GLY A 187 -6.29 24.74 -7.72
C GLY A 187 -7.25 23.82 -8.47
N GLY A 188 -8.40 24.35 -8.89
CA GLY A 188 -9.45 23.52 -9.51
C GLY A 188 -9.87 22.37 -8.58
N ARG A 189 -9.60 21.14 -8.99
CA ARG A 189 -9.83 19.92 -8.18
C ARG A 189 -8.65 19.52 -7.30
N THR A 190 -7.42 19.90 -7.66
CA THR A 190 -6.20 19.51 -6.94
C THR A 190 -6.18 20.17 -5.57
N ARG A 191 -6.10 19.36 -4.52
CA ARG A 191 -6.06 19.79 -3.11
C ARG A 191 -4.69 19.64 -2.47
N TRP A 192 -3.90 18.70 -2.96
CA TRP A 192 -2.57 18.42 -2.44
C TRP A 192 -1.63 17.89 -3.52
N VAL A 193 -0.34 18.09 -3.31
CA VAL A 193 0.76 17.52 -4.09
C VAL A 193 1.77 16.95 -3.11
N VAL A 194 2.11 15.67 -3.25
CA VAL A 194 3.12 14.99 -2.45
C VAL A 194 4.31 14.68 -3.34
N VAL A 195 5.39 15.46 -3.20
CA VAL A 195 6.58 15.34 -4.03
C VAL A 195 7.53 14.34 -3.38
N THR A 196 7.66 13.16 -3.98
CA THR A 196 8.61 12.13 -3.54
C THR A 196 10.03 12.47 -4.00
N SER A 197 11.04 11.98 -3.27
CA SER A 197 12.46 12.26 -3.57
C SER A 197 12.75 13.76 -3.79
N ALA A 198 12.15 14.62 -2.98
CA ALA A 198 12.22 16.07 -3.13
C ALA A 198 13.61 16.62 -2.81
N ALA A 199 14.08 17.60 -3.59
CA ALA A 199 15.33 18.34 -3.38
C ALA A 199 16.53 17.44 -2.98
N PRO A 200 17.00 16.50 -3.82
CA PRO A 200 18.09 15.58 -3.47
C PRO A 200 19.38 16.24 -2.99
N ALA A 201 19.68 17.45 -3.47
CA ALA A 201 20.83 18.23 -3.05
C ALA A 201 20.77 18.69 -1.57
N ALA A 202 19.57 18.76 -0.98
CA ALA A 202 19.34 19.15 0.40
C ALA A 202 19.33 17.96 1.39
N TRP A 203 19.57 16.74 0.92
CA TRP A 203 19.54 15.56 1.78
C TRP A 203 20.75 15.49 2.70
N ALA A 204 20.48 15.27 3.99
CA ALA A 204 21.53 14.83 4.92
C ALA A 204 22.01 13.42 4.54
N PRO A 205 23.26 13.04 4.90
CA PRO A 205 23.76 11.69 4.66
C PRO A 205 22.80 10.62 5.19
N GLY A 206 22.43 9.66 4.34
CA GLY A 206 21.54 8.55 4.70
C GLY A 206 20.07 8.94 4.87
N GLN A 207 19.62 10.10 4.38
CA GLN A 207 18.23 10.56 4.43
C GLN A 207 17.67 10.85 3.03
N MET A 208 16.35 10.82 2.94
CA MET A 208 15.56 11.30 1.80
C MET A 208 14.46 12.22 2.30
N GLN A 209 13.98 13.09 1.41
CA GLN A 209 12.91 14.03 1.70
C GLN A 209 11.67 13.78 0.84
N VAL A 210 10.50 14.01 1.43
CA VAL A 210 9.19 14.06 0.75
C VAL A 210 8.51 15.37 1.13
N ALA A 211 8.12 16.16 0.14
CA ALA A 211 7.42 17.43 0.37
C ALA A 211 5.90 17.24 0.23
N VAL A 212 5.14 17.46 1.30
CA VAL A 212 3.68 17.43 1.28
C VAL A 212 3.18 18.87 1.21
N VAL A 213 2.50 19.23 0.13
CA VAL A 213 2.10 20.60 -0.17
C VAL A 213 0.58 20.68 -0.38
N THR A 214 -0.06 21.58 0.36
CA THR A 214 -1.48 21.91 0.25
C THR A 214 -1.65 23.41 0.00
N HIS A 215 -2.88 23.89 -0.14
CA HIS A 215 -3.16 25.32 -0.26
C HIS A 215 -2.75 26.13 0.98
N GLU A 216 -2.85 25.53 2.17
CA GLU A 216 -2.69 26.22 3.45
C GLU A 216 -1.28 26.01 4.03
N GLU A 217 -0.73 24.82 3.84
CA GLU A 217 0.50 24.40 4.50
C GLU A 217 1.39 23.54 3.58
N ALA A 218 2.69 23.61 3.81
CA ALA A 218 3.68 22.70 3.25
C ALA A 218 4.58 22.13 4.36
N ARG A 219 4.85 20.81 4.34
CA ARG A 219 5.74 20.13 5.29
C ARG A 219 6.75 19.24 4.56
N ILE A 220 7.98 19.23 5.05
CA ILE A 220 9.03 18.31 4.59
C ILE A 220 9.12 17.14 5.56
N LEU A 221 8.75 15.95 5.07
CA LEU A 221 8.97 14.69 5.75
C LEU A 221 10.37 14.18 5.43
N ARG A 222 11.02 13.56 6.41
CA ARG A 222 12.36 12.98 6.29
C ARG A 222 12.31 11.53 6.71
N HIS A 223 12.92 10.65 5.93
CA HIS A 223 13.01 9.23 6.25
C HIS A 223 14.39 8.67 5.87
N PRO A 224 14.81 7.53 6.45
CA PRO A 224 16.07 6.89 6.09
C PRO A 224 16.14 6.57 4.60
N ARG A 225 17.30 6.84 3.99
CA ARG A 225 17.66 6.35 2.65
C ARG A 225 18.23 4.95 2.79
N ILE A 226 17.50 3.96 2.32
CA ILE A 226 17.97 2.57 2.27
C ILE A 226 18.75 2.38 0.97
N ASP A 227 19.97 1.84 1.05
CA ASP A 227 20.79 1.50 -0.12
C ASP A 227 20.29 0.21 -0.79
N ALA A 228 19.12 0.33 -1.41
CA ALA A 228 18.49 -0.68 -2.22
C ALA A 228 17.83 0.01 -3.41
N MET A 229 17.95 -0.58 -4.60
CA MET A 229 17.38 0.00 -5.83
C MET A 229 16.28 -0.86 -6.47
N PRO A 230 15.34 -1.48 -5.71
CA PRO A 230 14.20 -2.13 -6.34
C PRO A 230 13.32 -1.06 -7.00
N LYS A 231 12.69 -1.41 -8.12
CA LYS A 231 11.67 -0.57 -8.75
C LYS A 231 10.32 -0.76 -8.02
N GLY A 232 9.41 0.22 -8.17
CA GLY A 232 8.04 0.14 -7.64
C GLY A 232 7.81 0.76 -6.26
N THR A 233 8.79 1.46 -5.70
CA THR A 233 8.63 2.20 -4.44
C THR A 233 7.62 3.34 -4.56
N GLY A 234 7.60 4.05 -5.68
CA GLY A 234 6.58 5.08 -5.98
C GLY A 234 5.17 4.49 -6.07
N ASP A 235 5.01 3.37 -6.78
CA ASP A 235 3.72 2.68 -6.89
C ASP A 235 3.20 2.22 -5.51
N LEU A 236 4.09 1.67 -4.66
CA LEU A 236 3.76 1.31 -3.27
C LEU A 236 3.37 2.54 -2.45
N PHE A 237 4.15 3.63 -2.55
CA PHE A 237 3.88 4.88 -1.86
C PHE A 237 2.50 5.42 -2.21
N SER A 238 2.20 5.55 -3.50
CA SER A 238 0.95 6.06 -4.03
C SER A 238 -0.25 5.19 -3.63
N ALA A 239 -0.08 3.86 -3.62
CA ALA A 239 -1.10 2.92 -3.16
C ALA A 239 -1.40 3.04 -1.65
N VAL A 240 -0.36 3.09 -0.80
CA VAL A 240 -0.52 3.25 0.65
C VAL A 240 -1.09 4.63 1.00
N LEU A 241 -0.61 5.67 0.34
CA LEU A 241 -1.14 7.04 0.49
C LEU A 241 -2.65 7.05 0.18
N ALA A 242 -3.06 6.47 -0.96
CA ALA A 242 -4.47 6.37 -1.33
C ALA A 242 -5.29 5.59 -0.29
N ALA A 243 -4.78 4.47 0.21
CA ALA A 243 -5.46 3.68 1.23
C ALA A 243 -5.70 4.49 2.52
N ARG A 244 -4.66 5.13 3.05
CA ARG A 244 -4.75 5.95 4.28
C ARG A 244 -5.71 7.13 4.12
N LEU A 245 -5.73 7.77 2.95
CA LEU A 245 -6.69 8.83 2.66
C LEU A 245 -8.13 8.32 2.62
N LEU A 246 -8.36 7.09 2.12
CA LEU A 246 -9.67 6.45 2.10
C LEU A 246 -10.14 5.99 3.49
N GLU A 247 -9.21 5.75 4.41
CA GLU A 247 -9.46 5.51 5.84
C GLU A 247 -9.71 6.81 6.62
N GLY A 248 -9.57 7.98 5.98
CA GLY A 248 -9.85 9.28 6.58
C GLY A 248 -8.65 9.98 7.23
N ALA A 249 -7.42 9.48 7.02
CA ALA A 249 -6.22 10.17 7.49
C ALA A 249 -6.02 11.51 6.75
N ALA A 250 -5.42 12.49 7.45
CA ALA A 250 -4.96 13.71 6.82
C ALA A 250 -3.79 13.41 5.86
N VAL A 251 -3.60 14.22 4.82
CA VAL A 251 -2.59 13.96 3.78
C VAL A 251 -1.16 13.89 4.33
N PHE A 252 -0.85 14.68 5.37
CA PHE A 252 0.46 14.66 6.02
C PHE A 252 0.72 13.32 6.73
N ASP A 253 -0.28 12.82 7.48
CA ASP A 253 -0.17 11.55 8.19
C ASP A 253 -0.19 10.36 7.23
N ALA A 254 -1.00 10.45 6.17
CA ALA A 254 -1.07 9.45 5.12
C ALA A 254 0.26 9.34 4.36
N ALA A 255 0.90 10.47 4.04
CA ALA A 255 2.21 10.50 3.39
C ALA A 255 3.33 9.99 4.32
N ALA A 256 3.31 10.35 5.60
CA ALA A 256 4.25 9.83 6.59
C ALA A 256 4.15 8.30 6.71
N HIS A 257 2.94 7.78 6.83
CA HIS A 257 2.72 6.33 6.88
C HIS A 257 3.15 5.62 5.58
N ALA A 258 2.93 6.25 4.42
CA ALA A 258 3.41 5.72 3.14
C ALA A 258 4.95 5.68 3.08
N CYS A 259 5.64 6.70 3.60
CA CYS A 259 7.10 6.67 3.76
C CYS A 259 7.54 5.49 4.63
N ASP A 260 6.92 5.29 5.80
CA ASP A 260 7.26 4.20 6.71
C ASP A 260 7.10 2.82 6.05
N GLN A 261 6.01 2.62 5.31
CA GLN A 261 5.76 1.37 4.59
C GLN A 261 6.76 1.12 3.45
N VAL A 262 7.18 2.16 2.74
CA VAL A 262 8.25 2.06 1.72
C VAL A 262 9.58 1.74 2.38
N VAL A 263 9.94 2.40 3.47
CA VAL A 263 11.18 2.11 4.22
C VAL A 263 11.18 0.67 4.71
N ALA A 264 10.09 0.19 5.32
CA ALA A 264 9.97 -1.19 5.78
C ALA A 264 10.11 -2.20 4.64
N ALA A 265 9.50 -1.91 3.47
CA ALA A 265 9.63 -2.73 2.28
C ALA A 265 11.09 -2.77 1.78
N LEU A 266 11.75 -1.61 1.72
CA LEU A 266 13.15 -1.49 1.30
C LEU A 266 14.10 -2.22 2.25
N GLU A 267 13.95 -2.05 3.57
CA GLU A 267 14.75 -2.77 4.57
C GLU A 267 14.58 -4.28 4.46
N ARG A 268 13.36 -4.76 4.27
CA ARG A 268 13.09 -6.19 4.02
C ARG A 268 13.75 -6.67 2.75
N THR A 269 13.61 -5.92 1.66
CA THR A 269 14.21 -6.21 0.35
C THR A 269 15.73 -6.29 0.44
N HIS A 270 16.35 -5.31 1.09
CA HIS A 270 17.78 -5.23 1.32
C HIS A 270 18.29 -6.41 2.17
N ARG A 271 17.64 -6.70 3.30
CA ARG A 271 17.99 -7.85 4.17
C ARG A 271 17.89 -9.18 3.43
N ALA A 272 16.86 -9.36 2.60
CA ALA A 272 16.67 -10.55 1.80
C ALA A 272 17.58 -10.61 0.56
N ARG A 273 18.30 -9.52 0.24
CA ARG A 273 19.07 -9.35 -1.01
C ARG A 273 18.22 -9.66 -2.25
N CYS A 274 16.95 -9.26 -2.24
CA CYS A 274 16.06 -9.47 -3.36
C CYS A 274 16.18 -8.31 -4.36
N ALA A 275 16.12 -8.63 -5.66
CA ALA A 275 16.12 -7.60 -6.71
C ALA A 275 14.76 -6.89 -6.82
N GLU A 276 13.69 -7.53 -6.36
CA GLU A 276 12.32 -7.04 -6.45
C GLU A 276 11.81 -6.60 -5.08
N LEU A 277 10.97 -5.56 -5.05
CA LEU A 277 10.46 -4.98 -3.82
C LEU A 277 9.63 -5.99 -3.03
N LEU A 278 10.06 -6.33 -1.82
CA LEU A 278 9.33 -7.20 -0.92
C LEU A 278 8.40 -6.37 -0.03
N LEU A 279 7.10 -6.60 -0.17
CA LEU A 279 6.09 -5.96 0.68
C LEU A 279 6.29 -6.33 2.16
N PRO A 280 6.05 -5.39 3.09
CA PRO A 280 6.02 -5.70 4.50
C PRO A 280 4.88 -6.70 4.77
N PRO A 281 5.02 -7.58 5.78
CA PRO A 281 3.95 -8.49 6.15
C PRO A 281 2.70 -7.69 6.56
N VAL A 282 1.54 -8.08 6.03
CA VAL A 282 0.25 -7.45 6.36
C VAL A 282 -0.08 -7.73 7.82
N ALA A 283 -0.13 -6.70 8.66
CA ALA A 283 -0.67 -6.81 10.01
C ALA A 283 -2.17 -7.12 9.92
N GLY A 284 -2.54 -8.40 9.91
CA GLY A 284 -3.94 -8.85 9.88
C GLY A 284 -4.27 -9.93 8.86
N GLY A 285 -3.36 -10.29 7.96
CA GLY A 285 -3.54 -11.43 7.04
C GLY A 285 -3.05 -12.73 7.68
N GLY A 286 -3.97 -13.57 8.15
CA GLY A 286 -3.65 -14.83 8.81
C GLY A 286 -2.80 -15.77 7.95
N ALA A 287 -1.49 -15.76 8.18
CA ALA A 287 -0.53 -16.88 8.14
C ALA A 287 0.88 -16.28 8.10
N GLY A 288 1.49 -16.06 9.26
CA GLY A 288 2.90 -15.65 9.33
C GLY A 288 3.20 -14.31 9.99
N ALA A 289 2.32 -13.79 10.87
CA ALA A 289 2.87 -13.11 12.03
C ALA A 289 3.73 -14.17 12.75
N GLU A 290 5.01 -13.90 12.99
CA GLU A 290 5.66 -14.63 14.08
C GLU A 290 4.74 -14.46 15.28
N PRO A 291 4.22 -15.57 15.86
CA PRO A 291 3.34 -15.45 17.01
C PRO A 291 4.10 -14.61 18.03
N MET A 292 3.48 -13.50 18.48
CA MET A 292 4.08 -12.73 19.56
C MET A 292 4.32 -13.72 20.70
N PRO A 293 5.55 -13.79 21.24
CA PRO A 293 5.90 -14.84 22.18
C PRO A 293 4.95 -14.76 23.38
N CYS A 294 4.13 -15.80 23.57
CA CYS A 294 3.28 -15.92 24.75
C CYS A 294 4.16 -16.31 25.93
N TYR A 295 4.07 -15.56 27.03
CA TYR A 295 4.80 -15.85 28.25
C TYR A 295 3.85 -16.39 29.30
N ARG A 296 4.29 -17.43 30.03
CA ARG A 296 3.59 -17.99 31.18
C ARG A 296 4.45 -17.83 32.42
N LEU A 297 3.94 -17.10 33.41
CA LEU A 297 4.52 -17.02 34.74
C LEU A 297 3.77 -17.97 35.68
N VAL A 298 4.43 -19.01 36.17
CA VAL A 298 3.88 -19.89 37.20
C VAL A 298 4.34 -19.40 38.56
N VAL A 299 3.38 -19.18 39.47
CA VAL A 299 3.64 -18.61 40.80
C VAL A 299 3.43 -19.66 41.87
N HIS A 300 4.46 -19.90 42.67
CA HIS A 300 4.44 -20.75 43.85
C HIS A 300 4.70 -19.91 45.10
N ARG A 301 4.13 -20.32 46.24
CA ARG A 301 4.46 -19.74 47.56
C ARG A 301 4.57 -20.85 48.59
N HIS A 302 5.69 -20.89 49.31
CA HIS A 302 6.02 -21.94 50.29
C HIS A 302 5.82 -23.36 49.73
N GLY A 303 6.23 -23.59 48.49
CA GLY A 303 6.10 -24.88 47.81
C GLY A 303 4.72 -25.21 47.25
N LYS A 304 3.69 -24.39 47.50
CA LYS A 304 2.34 -24.56 46.92
C LYS A 304 2.17 -23.71 45.67
N ARG A 305 1.73 -24.33 44.56
CA ARG A 305 1.36 -23.62 43.33
C ARG A 305 0.11 -22.77 43.58
N LEU A 306 0.22 -21.46 43.36
CA LEU A 306 -0.88 -20.51 43.51
C LEU A 306 -1.68 -20.34 42.20
N GLY A 307 -1.00 -20.36 41.06
CA GLY A 307 -1.63 -20.18 39.76
C GLY A 307 -0.62 -19.97 38.62
N GLN A 308 -1.15 -19.61 37.45
CA GLN A 308 -0.34 -19.17 36.32
C GLN A 308 -0.99 -17.95 35.65
N PHE A 309 -0.15 -17.06 35.13
CA PHE A 309 -0.56 -15.92 34.31
C PHE A 309 0.05 -16.07 32.92
N GLU A 310 -0.78 -15.93 31.89
CA GLU A 310 -0.36 -16.01 30.49
C GLU A 310 -0.61 -14.67 29.80
N SER A 311 0.36 -14.24 28.99
CA SER A 311 0.29 -12.97 28.29
C SER A 311 0.89 -13.11 26.89
N ASP A 312 0.08 -12.79 25.89
CA ASP A 312 0.40 -12.77 24.46
C ASP A 312 0.19 -11.37 23.84
N VAL A 313 -0.04 -10.36 24.68
CA VAL A 313 -0.16 -8.95 24.28
C VAL A 313 1.21 -8.32 23.93
N PRO A 314 1.24 -7.19 23.20
CA PRO A 314 2.46 -6.40 23.04
C PRO A 314 3.15 -6.14 24.39
N ASP A 315 4.47 -6.25 24.44
CA ASP A 315 5.29 -6.12 25.66
C ASP A 315 5.03 -7.15 26.77
N ALA A 316 4.44 -8.32 26.45
CA ALA A 316 4.21 -9.41 27.40
C ALA A 316 5.45 -9.77 28.25
N ALA A 317 6.65 -9.75 27.66
CA ALA A 317 7.89 -10.01 28.38
C ALA A 317 8.15 -8.99 29.50
N ALA A 318 7.86 -7.71 29.25
CA ALA A 318 8.02 -6.65 30.25
C ALA A 318 6.93 -6.74 31.33
N ALA A 319 5.68 -6.99 30.94
CA ALA A 319 4.57 -7.17 31.86
C ALA A 319 4.80 -8.33 32.83
N VAL A 320 5.29 -9.47 32.33
CA VAL A 320 5.59 -10.63 33.18
C VAL A 320 6.77 -10.36 34.12
N ARG A 321 7.80 -9.65 33.66
CA ARG A 321 8.92 -9.22 34.53
C ARG A 321 8.48 -8.23 35.60
N ASP A 322 7.57 -7.31 35.31
CA ASP A 322 7.03 -6.37 36.30
C ASP A 322 6.23 -7.10 37.39
N ILE A 323 5.41 -8.09 37.02
CA ILE A 323 4.70 -8.94 37.98
C ILE A 323 5.71 -9.72 38.84
N ALA A 324 6.71 -10.33 38.20
CA ALA A 324 7.72 -11.11 38.91
C ALA A 324 8.54 -10.26 39.89
N ALA A 325 8.86 -9.01 39.54
CA ALA A 325 9.59 -8.08 40.39
C ALA A 325 8.84 -7.72 41.70
N ARG A 326 7.51 -7.89 41.74
CA ARG A 326 6.66 -7.62 42.90
C ARG A 326 6.46 -8.83 43.81
N LEU A 327 6.99 -10.01 43.44
CA LEU A 327 6.82 -11.26 44.16
C LEU A 327 8.17 -11.75 44.68
N HIS A 328 8.54 -11.33 45.88
CA HIS A 328 9.88 -11.54 46.42
C HIS A 328 10.08 -12.93 47.04
N ALA A 329 11.26 -13.52 46.82
CA ALA A 329 11.63 -14.80 47.40
C ALA A 329 11.65 -14.79 48.94
N ALA A 330 11.96 -13.64 49.56
CA ALA A 330 11.93 -13.46 51.01
C ALA A 330 10.53 -13.71 51.62
N ASP A 331 9.47 -13.46 50.86
CA ASP A 331 8.07 -13.68 51.27
C ASP A 331 7.58 -15.11 50.95
N GLY A 332 8.51 -15.97 50.53
CA GLY A 332 8.29 -17.38 50.20
C GLY A 332 7.86 -17.64 48.77
N TYR A 333 7.91 -16.65 47.87
CA TYR A 333 7.55 -16.83 46.46
C TYR A 333 8.66 -17.55 45.68
N GLN A 334 8.25 -18.43 44.78
CA GLN A 334 9.08 -19.09 43.78
C GLN A 334 8.37 -18.96 42.44
N LEU A 335 9.11 -18.52 41.41
CA LEU A 335 8.56 -18.18 40.10
C LEU A 335 9.22 -19.01 39.02
N GLU A 336 8.43 -19.49 38.07
CA GLU A 336 8.92 -20.14 36.86
C GLU A 336 8.42 -19.35 35.65
N LEU A 337 9.35 -18.90 34.81
CA LEU A 337 9.01 -18.25 33.54
C LEU A 337 9.10 -19.26 32.41
N TRP A 338 8.08 -19.26 31.57
CA TRP A 338 8.02 -20.10 30.38
C TRP A 338 7.69 -19.22 29.18
N VAL A 339 8.23 -19.56 28.02
CA VAL A 339 7.94 -18.89 26.74
C VAL A 339 7.41 -19.91 25.74
N ALA A 340 6.39 -19.53 24.99
CA ALA A 340 5.87 -20.36 23.92
C ALA A 340 6.90 -20.43 22.77
N ASP A 341 7.25 -21.64 22.35
CA ASP A 341 8.18 -21.91 21.24
C ASP A 341 7.56 -22.76 20.12
N GLY A 342 6.27 -23.08 20.27
CA GLY A 342 5.48 -23.76 19.26
C GLY A 342 3.99 -23.71 19.59
N GLU A 343 3.19 -24.36 18.76
CA GLU A 343 1.75 -24.53 18.99
C GLU A 343 1.27 -25.90 18.51
N ARG A 344 0.29 -26.44 19.22
CA ARG A 344 -0.49 -27.60 18.79
C ARG A 344 -1.79 -27.09 18.16
N ARG A 345 -2.07 -27.54 16.93
CA ARG A 345 -3.29 -27.18 16.19
C ARG A 345 -4.25 -28.36 16.17
N LEU A 346 -5.51 -28.12 16.52
CA LEU A 346 -6.60 -29.08 16.33
C LEU A 346 -7.26 -28.76 14.99
N LEU A 347 -7.29 -29.73 14.08
CA LEU A 347 -7.81 -29.57 12.72
C LEU A 347 -8.98 -30.52 12.50
N GLU A 348 -10.03 -30.02 11.85
CA GLU A 348 -11.10 -30.82 11.25
C GLU A 348 -10.82 -30.93 9.75
N SER A 349 -10.95 -32.13 9.20
CA SER A 349 -10.81 -32.37 7.76
C SER A 349 -12.12 -32.92 7.22
N SER A 350 -12.67 -32.26 6.20
CA SER A 350 -13.92 -32.62 5.54
C SER A 350 -13.80 -32.45 4.01
N PRO A 351 -14.76 -32.94 3.21
CA PRO A 351 -14.78 -32.68 1.76
C PRO A 351 -14.81 -31.19 1.39
N ASP A 352 -15.28 -30.32 2.28
CA ASP A 352 -15.31 -28.86 2.11
C ASP A 352 -13.97 -28.19 2.47
N GLY A 353 -12.97 -28.98 2.89
CA GLY A 353 -11.62 -28.54 3.21
C GLY A 353 -11.21 -28.79 4.66
N VAL A 354 -10.07 -28.19 5.03
CA VAL A 354 -9.49 -28.29 6.38
C VAL A 354 -9.82 -27.03 7.18
N ARG A 355 -10.44 -27.21 8.35
CA ARG A 355 -10.77 -26.12 9.28
C ARG A 355 -9.95 -26.23 10.56
N LEU A 356 -9.43 -25.10 11.02
CA LEU A 356 -8.77 -25.02 12.33
C LEU A 356 -9.82 -24.91 13.44
N LEU A 357 -9.84 -25.87 14.36
CA LEU A 357 -10.75 -25.93 15.50
C LEU A 357 -10.18 -25.27 16.76
N GLY A 358 -8.86 -25.30 16.94
CA GLY A 358 -8.22 -24.75 18.13
C GLY A 358 -6.71 -24.66 18.02
N ARG A 359 -6.12 -23.78 18.83
CA ARG A 359 -4.67 -23.60 19.00
C ARG A 359 -4.33 -23.68 20.48
N GLU A 360 -3.28 -24.42 20.80
CA GLU A 360 -2.75 -24.54 22.16
C GLU A 360 -1.24 -24.23 22.12
N PRO A 361 -0.75 -23.19 22.81
CA PRO A 361 0.68 -22.88 22.82
C PRO A 361 1.48 -23.96 23.56
N LEU A 362 2.63 -24.33 23.00
CA LEU A 362 3.60 -25.22 23.63
C LEU A 362 4.68 -24.37 24.30
N PHE A 363 4.88 -24.59 25.59
CA PHE A 363 5.76 -23.77 26.43
C PHE A 363 7.03 -24.51 26.79
N ARG A 364 8.15 -23.79 26.80
CA ARG A 364 9.42 -24.23 27.39
C ARG A 364 9.90 -23.29 28.50
N PRO A 365 10.65 -23.79 29.51
CA PRO A 365 11.23 -22.94 30.53
C PRO A 365 12.18 -21.90 29.93
N THR A 366 12.21 -20.70 30.50
CA THR A 366 13.15 -19.63 30.16
C THR A 366 13.60 -18.90 31.42
N ALA A 367 14.75 -18.23 31.37
CA ALA A 367 15.24 -17.44 32.49
C ALA A 367 14.34 -16.22 32.71
N LEU A 368 14.09 -15.90 33.99
CA LEU A 368 13.29 -14.76 34.43
C LEU A 368 14.10 -13.45 34.38
#